data_AF-A0A522CBX4-F1
#
_entry.id   AF-A0A522CBX4-F1
#
_cell.length_a   1.000
_cell.length_b   1.000
_cell.length_c   1.000
_cell.angle_alpha   90.00
_cell.angle_beta   90.00
_cell.angle_gamma   90.00
#
_symmetry.space_group_name_H-M   'P 1'
#
loop_
_entity.id
_entity.type
_entity.pdbx_description
1 polymer ?
#
loop_
_entity_poly.entity_id
_entity_poly.type
_entity_poly.pdbx_seq_one_letter_code
_entity_poly.pdbx_strand_id
1 'polypeptide(L)'
;MTSTPRPPLPPFTVETARLKVQMAEDAWNSRDPDRCAAAYTEDSWWRNRSEFFQGRDAIRAFLARKWEKELDYRLRKELWAVTDSRISVRFEYEWHDHEGRWWRSHGNEQWEFDERGLMRRREASINDVSIQAADRKFLWER
;
A
#
# COMPACT_ATOMS: atom_id res chain seq x y z
N MET A 1 -3.20 -13.56 -21.31
CA MET A 1 -3.85 -14.49 -20.35
C MET A 1 -4.78 -13.67 -19.48
N THR A 2 -6.04 -14.08 -19.29
CA THR A 2 -7.04 -13.31 -18.53
C THR A 2 -6.79 -13.44 -17.02
N SER A 3 -6.49 -12.35 -16.32
CA SER A 3 -6.22 -12.36 -14.87
C SER A 3 -7.42 -12.82 -14.04
N THR A 4 -7.19 -13.62 -12.98
CA THR A 4 -8.25 -14.06 -12.07
C THR A 4 -8.86 -12.86 -11.33
N PRO A 5 -10.21 -12.73 -11.25
CA PRO A 5 -10.85 -11.67 -10.48
C PRO A 5 -10.41 -11.68 -9.00
N ARG A 6 -10.26 -10.48 -8.43
CA ARG A 6 -9.85 -10.28 -7.04
C ARG A 6 -10.92 -9.47 -6.29
N PRO A 7 -11.99 -10.11 -5.78
CA PRO A 7 -13.02 -9.42 -5.01
C PRO A 7 -12.43 -8.76 -3.74
N PRO A 8 -13.08 -7.71 -3.19
CA PRO A 8 -14.28 -7.04 -3.69
C PRO A 8 -14.08 -6.33 -5.04
N LEU A 9 -15.13 -6.28 -5.87
CA LEU A 9 -15.11 -5.67 -7.20
C LEU A 9 -15.83 -4.30 -7.18
N PRO A 10 -15.44 -3.35 -8.05
CA PRO A 10 -16.16 -2.09 -8.20
C PRO A 10 -17.52 -2.27 -8.92
N PRO A 11 -18.50 -1.35 -8.75
CA PRO A 11 -18.44 -0.17 -7.87
C PRO A 11 -18.48 -0.56 -6.39
N PHE A 12 -17.70 0.16 -5.57
CA PHE A 12 -17.54 -0.16 -4.16
C PHE A 12 -18.60 0.54 -3.29
N THR A 13 -19.09 -0.19 -2.28
CA THR A 13 -19.77 0.42 -1.13
C THR A 13 -18.73 0.80 -0.08
N VAL A 14 -19.12 1.56 0.94
CA VAL A 14 -18.22 1.86 2.08
C VAL A 14 -17.73 0.57 2.74
N GLU A 15 -18.59 -0.43 2.88
CA GLU A 15 -18.25 -1.72 3.47
C GLU A 15 -17.22 -2.49 2.63
N THR A 16 -17.48 -2.64 1.32
CA THR A 16 -16.55 -3.37 0.44
C THR A 16 -15.25 -2.61 0.23
N ALA A 17 -15.27 -1.27 0.26
CA ALA A 17 -14.06 -0.45 0.25
C ALA A 17 -13.23 -0.63 1.53
N ARG A 18 -13.85 -0.67 2.72
CA ARG A 18 -13.12 -0.97 3.98
C ARG A 18 -12.45 -2.34 3.92
N LEU A 19 -13.16 -3.36 3.42
CA LEU A 19 -12.56 -4.68 3.21
C LEU A 19 -11.39 -4.62 2.21
N LYS A 20 -11.53 -3.88 1.11
CA LYS A 20 -10.45 -3.69 0.13
C LYS A 20 -9.22 -3.02 0.75
N VAL A 21 -9.43 -2.02 1.61
CA VAL A 21 -8.37 -1.33 2.38
C VAL A 21 -7.68 -2.29 3.35
N GLN A 22 -8.43 -3.09 4.09
CA GLN A 22 -7.85 -4.09 5.01
C GLN A 22 -7.04 -5.14 4.27
N MET A 23 -7.55 -5.69 3.16
CA MET A 23 -6.81 -6.65 2.34
C MET A 23 -5.49 -6.08 1.80
N ALA A 24 -5.46 -4.78 1.48
CA ALA A 24 -4.24 -4.09 1.10
C ALA A 24 -3.31 -3.88 2.31
N GLU A 25 -3.82 -3.51 3.48
CA GLU A 25 -3.03 -3.45 4.72
C GLU A 25 -2.34 -4.79 5.01
N ASP A 26 -3.10 -5.89 4.96
CA ASP A 26 -2.60 -7.24 5.23
C ASP A 26 -1.52 -7.67 4.23
N ALA A 27 -1.74 -7.38 2.93
CA ALA A 27 -0.75 -7.66 1.90
C ALA A 27 0.55 -6.90 2.17
N TRP A 28 0.49 -5.58 2.41
CA TRP A 28 1.70 -4.78 2.64
C TRP A 28 2.40 -5.14 3.95
N ASN A 29 1.68 -5.53 5.00
CA ASN A 29 2.28 -5.99 6.27
C ASN A 29 3.01 -7.33 6.15
N SER A 30 2.73 -8.14 5.12
CA SER A 30 3.52 -9.34 4.82
C SER A 30 4.95 -9.01 4.38
N ARG A 31 5.19 -7.81 3.84
CA ARG A 31 6.45 -7.37 3.22
C ARG A 31 6.94 -8.31 2.10
N ASP A 32 6.01 -9.00 1.45
CA ASP A 32 6.26 -9.87 0.31
C ASP A 32 5.95 -9.10 -1.00
N PRO A 33 6.98 -8.80 -1.83
CA PRO A 33 6.79 -8.08 -3.09
C PRO A 33 5.85 -8.77 -4.07
N ASP A 34 5.90 -10.10 -4.17
CA ASP A 34 5.06 -10.86 -5.10
C ASP A 34 3.61 -10.88 -4.67
N ARG A 35 3.37 -11.14 -3.37
CA ARG A 35 2.02 -11.11 -2.79
C ARG A 35 1.36 -9.74 -2.96
N CYS A 36 2.12 -8.66 -2.79
CA CYS A 36 1.63 -7.31 -2.99
C CYS A 36 1.38 -7.00 -4.47
N ALA A 37 2.36 -7.29 -5.34
CA ALA A 37 2.28 -6.99 -6.76
C ALA A 37 1.11 -7.72 -7.46
N ALA A 38 0.68 -8.87 -6.95
CA ALA A 38 -0.49 -9.60 -7.42
C ALA A 38 -1.83 -8.84 -7.30
N ALA A 39 -1.89 -7.74 -6.53
CA ALA A 39 -3.09 -6.91 -6.39
C ALA A 39 -3.24 -5.83 -7.50
N TYR A 40 -2.25 -5.70 -8.39
CA TYR A 40 -2.19 -4.66 -9.41
C TYR A 40 -2.33 -5.25 -10.82
N THR A 41 -2.84 -4.49 -11.77
CA THR A 41 -2.85 -4.90 -13.19
C THR A 41 -1.42 -5.06 -13.73
N GLU A 42 -1.25 -5.81 -14.82
CA GLU A 42 0.08 -6.03 -15.43
C GLU A 42 0.73 -4.73 -15.89
N ASP A 43 -0.09 -3.76 -16.29
CA ASP A 43 0.25 -2.43 -16.80
C ASP A 43 0.00 -1.31 -15.77
N SER A 44 -0.19 -1.65 -14.49
CA SER A 44 -0.59 -0.71 -13.44
C SER A 44 0.37 0.48 -13.34
N TRP A 45 -0.18 1.69 -13.33
CA TRP A 45 0.60 2.92 -13.27
C TRP A 45 0.73 3.43 -11.83
N TRP A 46 1.95 3.75 -11.42
CA TRP A 46 2.25 4.22 -10.07
C TRP A 46 2.96 5.57 -10.08
N ARG A 47 2.56 6.41 -9.12
CA ARG A 47 3.41 7.43 -8.53
C ARG A 47 3.54 7.14 -7.04
N ASN A 48 4.76 6.95 -6.57
CA ASN A 48 5.06 6.80 -5.15
C ASN A 48 6.07 7.87 -4.72
N ARG A 49 5.62 8.86 -3.94
CA ARG A 49 6.37 10.10 -3.68
C ARG A 49 6.72 10.79 -5.01
N SER A 50 8.00 10.85 -5.35
CA SER A 50 8.57 11.41 -6.57
C SER A 50 8.98 10.35 -7.60
N GLU A 51 8.80 9.05 -7.32
CA GLU A 51 9.08 7.96 -8.27
C GLU A 51 7.84 7.64 -9.10
N PHE A 52 8.02 7.51 -10.41
CA PHE A 52 6.99 7.18 -11.38
C PHE A 52 7.40 5.93 -12.15
N PHE A 53 6.51 4.95 -12.23
CA PHE A 53 6.79 3.68 -12.90
C PHE A 53 5.51 2.96 -13.29
N GLN A 54 5.65 1.97 -14.18
CA GLN A 54 4.52 1.21 -14.70
C GLN A 54 4.84 -0.29 -14.72
N GLY A 55 3.82 -1.08 -14.38
CA GLY A 55 3.79 -2.51 -14.55
C GLY A 55 4.20 -3.31 -13.31
N ARG A 56 3.74 -4.56 -13.27
CA ARG A 56 3.87 -5.43 -12.08
C ARG A 56 5.33 -5.71 -11.71
N ASP A 57 6.22 -5.84 -12.69
CA ASP A 57 7.65 -6.04 -12.45
C ASP A 57 8.33 -4.81 -11.82
N ALA A 58 7.98 -3.61 -12.29
CA ALA A 58 8.49 -2.37 -11.70
C ALA A 58 7.98 -2.19 -10.27
N ILE A 59 6.72 -2.56 -10.01
CA ILE A 59 6.13 -2.58 -8.67
C ILE A 59 6.90 -3.54 -7.75
N ARG A 60 7.18 -4.78 -8.20
CA ARG A 60 7.99 -5.73 -7.43
C ARG A 60 9.36 -5.19 -7.08
N ALA A 61 10.07 -4.64 -8.07
CA ALA A 61 11.39 -4.05 -7.87
C ALA A 61 11.35 -2.89 -6.86
N PHE A 62 10.34 -2.03 -6.93
CA PHE A 62 10.14 -0.96 -5.96
C PHE A 62 9.90 -1.50 -4.54
N LEU A 63 9.02 -2.49 -4.40
CA LEU A 63 8.69 -3.08 -3.09
C LEU A 63 9.88 -3.81 -2.46
N ALA A 64 10.69 -4.51 -3.26
CA ALA A 64 11.93 -5.12 -2.78
C ALA A 64 12.89 -4.07 -2.18
N ARG A 65 13.19 -2.99 -2.92
CA ARG A 65 14.02 -1.88 -2.41
C ARG A 65 13.41 -1.22 -1.17
N LYS A 66 12.08 -1.08 -1.15
CA LYS A 66 11.37 -0.47 -0.02
C LYS A 66 11.64 -1.23 1.28
N TRP A 67 11.47 -2.55 1.29
CA TRP A 67 11.62 -3.35 2.51
C TRP A 67 13.06 -3.78 2.82
N GLU A 68 13.99 -3.62 1.89
CA GLU A 68 15.42 -3.63 2.20
C GLU A 68 15.84 -2.40 3.04
N LYS A 69 15.19 -1.26 2.80
CA LYS A 69 15.44 -0.01 3.54
C LYS A 69 14.59 0.13 4.81
N GLU A 70 13.30 -0.15 4.70
CA GLU A 70 12.31 0.12 5.74
C GLU A 70 12.13 -1.10 6.65
N LEU A 71 13.05 -1.26 7.60
CA LEU A 71 13.09 -2.39 8.52
C LEU A 71 11.99 -2.28 9.58
N ASP A 72 11.57 -3.45 10.07
CA ASP A 72 10.49 -3.58 11.04
C ASP A 72 9.16 -2.85 10.71
N TYR A 73 8.94 -2.65 9.41
CA TYR A 73 7.74 -2.08 8.81
C TYR A 73 6.44 -2.65 9.41
N ARG A 74 5.59 -1.75 9.89
CA ARG A 74 4.21 -2.01 10.34
C ARG A 74 3.30 -0.89 9.86
N LEU A 75 2.21 -1.25 9.20
CA LEU A 75 1.31 -0.33 8.50
C LEU A 75 -0.11 -0.42 9.05
N ARG A 76 -0.76 0.74 9.17
CA ARG A 76 -2.20 0.89 9.31
C ARG A 76 -2.76 1.73 8.17
N LYS A 77 -3.82 1.25 7.53
CA LYS A 77 -4.59 1.95 6.50
C LYS A 77 -6.00 2.21 6.99
N GLU A 78 -6.56 3.33 6.57
CA GLU A 78 -7.91 3.75 6.89
C GLU A 78 -8.59 4.29 5.64
N LEU A 79 -9.82 3.83 5.38
CA LEU A 79 -10.66 4.37 4.32
C LEU A 79 -10.95 5.85 4.60
N TRP A 80 -10.67 6.72 3.64
CA TRP A 80 -11.02 8.14 3.69
C TRP A 80 -12.29 8.45 2.91
N ALA A 81 -12.37 8.00 1.65
CA ALA A 81 -13.53 8.19 0.78
C ALA A 81 -13.59 7.10 -0.29
N VAL A 82 -14.76 6.89 -0.88
CA VAL A 82 -14.99 5.93 -1.95
C VAL A 82 -15.97 6.52 -2.96
N THR A 83 -15.74 6.28 -4.25
CA THR A 83 -16.64 6.64 -5.35
C THR A 83 -16.40 5.67 -6.50
N ASP A 84 -17.43 4.95 -6.93
CA ASP A 84 -17.37 3.98 -8.03
C ASP A 84 -16.22 2.98 -7.91
N SER A 85 -15.22 3.05 -8.80
CA SER A 85 -14.03 2.20 -8.82
C SER A 85 -12.81 2.84 -8.13
N ARG A 86 -13.01 3.92 -7.37
CA ARG A 86 -11.94 4.68 -6.71
C ARG A 86 -12.06 4.64 -5.19
N ILE A 87 -10.91 4.51 -4.53
CA ILE A 87 -10.79 4.53 -3.08
C ILE A 87 -9.68 5.51 -2.69
N SER A 88 -10.00 6.41 -1.77
CA SER A 88 -9.03 7.28 -1.10
C SER A 88 -8.70 6.73 0.27
N VAL A 89 -7.41 6.67 0.60
CA VAL A 89 -6.91 6.01 1.82
C VAL A 89 -5.93 6.92 2.55
N ARG A 90 -6.08 6.98 3.87
CA ARG A 90 -5.06 7.50 4.79
C ARG A 90 -4.29 6.34 5.36
N PHE A 91 -3.01 6.51 5.61
CA PHE A 91 -2.23 5.47 6.26
C PHE A 91 -1.06 6.02 7.04
N GLU A 92 -0.60 5.22 7.99
CA GLU A 92 0.61 5.45 8.76
C GLU A 92 1.42 4.15 8.79
N TYR A 93 2.73 4.24 8.67
CA TYR A 93 3.59 3.10 8.95
C TYR A 93 4.82 3.50 9.76
N GLU A 94 5.24 2.59 10.64
CA GLU A 94 6.43 2.74 11.48
C GLU A 94 7.51 1.79 11.00
N TRP A 95 8.74 2.27 10.97
CA TRP A 95 9.92 1.52 10.51
C TRP A 95 11.20 2.16 11.06
N HIS A 96 12.31 1.42 10.97
CA HIS A 96 13.65 1.96 11.22
C HIS A 96 14.62 1.59 10.09
N ASP A 97 15.73 2.32 10.00
CA ASP A 97 16.79 2.07 9.03
C ASP A 97 17.87 1.17 9.63
N HIS A 98 18.91 0.91 8.86
CA HIS A 98 20.10 0.15 9.28
C HIS A 98 20.90 0.86 10.39
N GLU A 99 20.71 2.16 10.61
CA GLU A 99 21.31 2.92 11.72
C GLU A 99 20.44 2.89 12.99
N GLY A 100 19.27 2.25 12.95
CA GLY A 100 18.33 2.16 14.08
C GLY A 100 17.52 3.44 14.34
N ARG A 101 17.56 4.42 13.43
CA ARG A 101 16.72 5.61 13.50
C ARG A 101 15.28 5.23 13.17
N TRP A 102 14.31 5.73 13.93
CA TRP A 102 12.90 5.41 13.73
C TRP A 102 12.14 6.53 13.03
N TRP A 103 11.17 6.12 12.21
CA TRP A 103 10.22 7.03 11.56
C TRP A 103 8.79 6.53 11.71
N ARG A 104 7.87 7.50 11.77
CA ARG A 104 6.47 7.33 11.40
C ARG A 104 6.23 8.06 10.09
N SER A 105 5.91 7.29 9.06
CA SER A 105 5.56 7.80 7.75
C SER A 105 4.05 8.00 7.67
N HIS A 106 3.61 9.22 7.37
CA HIS A 106 2.21 9.58 7.17
C HIS A 106 1.93 9.66 5.67
N GLY A 107 0.86 9.00 5.22
CA GLY A 107 0.57 8.90 3.80
C GLY A 107 -0.90 9.09 3.44
N ASN A 108 -1.09 9.63 2.24
CA ASN A 108 -2.34 9.60 1.51
C ASN A 108 -2.12 8.85 0.21
N GLU A 109 -3.00 7.90 -0.11
CA GLU A 109 -2.99 7.24 -1.40
C GLU A 109 -4.37 7.17 -2.06
N GLN A 110 -4.35 7.28 -3.38
CA GLN A 110 -5.51 7.27 -4.24
C GLN A 110 -5.41 6.06 -5.17
N TRP A 111 -6.45 5.23 -5.14
CA TRP A 111 -6.51 3.96 -5.87
C TRP A 111 -7.61 4.01 -6.91
N GLU A 112 -7.32 3.47 -8.09
CA GLU A 112 -8.32 3.20 -9.12
C GLU A 112 -8.22 1.74 -9.55
N PHE A 113 -9.37 1.06 -9.61
CA PHE A 113 -9.46 -0.37 -9.89
C PHE A 113 -10.10 -0.64 -11.25
N ASP A 114 -9.71 -1.75 -11.87
CA ASP A 114 -10.41 -2.32 -13.02
C ASP A 114 -11.64 -3.15 -12.59
N GLU A 115 -12.42 -3.62 -13.56
CA GLU A 115 -13.62 -4.44 -13.33
C GLU A 115 -13.32 -5.79 -12.66
N ARG A 116 -12.07 -6.25 -12.70
CA ARG A 116 -11.59 -7.49 -12.07
C ARG A 116 -11.10 -7.24 -10.65
N GLY A 117 -11.19 -6.00 -10.14
CA GLY A 117 -10.78 -5.62 -8.79
C GLY A 117 -9.27 -5.55 -8.61
N LEU A 118 -8.50 -5.47 -9.69
CA LEU A 118 -7.06 -5.19 -9.66
C LEU A 118 -6.82 -3.69 -9.76
N MET A 119 -5.85 -3.19 -9.00
CA MET A 119 -5.54 -1.76 -8.99
C MET A 119 -4.74 -1.37 -10.25
N ARG A 120 -5.34 -0.55 -11.11
CA ARG A 120 -4.73 -0.09 -12.37
C ARG A 120 -3.97 1.23 -12.22
N ARG A 121 -4.28 2.02 -11.18
CA ARG A 121 -3.59 3.26 -10.85
C ARG A 121 -3.41 3.39 -9.35
N ARG A 122 -2.18 3.71 -8.91
CA ARG A 122 -1.85 4.04 -7.52
C ARG A 122 -1.07 5.34 -7.44
N GLU A 123 -1.56 6.26 -6.64
CA GLU A 123 -0.86 7.51 -6.36
C GLU A 123 -0.70 7.69 -4.86
N ALA A 124 0.54 7.73 -4.37
CA ALA A 124 0.83 7.85 -2.95
C ALA A 124 1.77 9.03 -2.67
N SER A 125 1.33 9.92 -1.79
CA SER A 125 2.14 10.99 -1.19
C SER A 125 2.42 10.62 0.26
N ILE A 126 3.69 10.68 0.65
CA ILE A 126 4.16 10.16 1.95
C ILE A 126 5.22 11.11 2.50
N ASN A 127 5.10 11.46 3.77
CA ASN A 127 6.05 12.29 4.51
C ASN A 127 6.52 11.54 5.76
N ASP A 128 7.83 11.58 6.02
CA ASP A 128 8.44 10.88 7.14
C ASP A 128 8.67 11.84 8.30
N VAL A 129 8.22 11.43 9.49
CA VAL A 129 8.46 12.14 10.74
C VAL A 129 9.38 11.27 11.58
N SER A 130 10.54 11.80 11.97
CA SER A 130 11.44 11.10 12.90
C SER A 130 10.78 10.98 14.26
N ILE A 131 10.91 9.81 14.89
CA ILE A 131 10.35 9.51 16.21
C ILE A 131 11.40 8.80 17.08
N GLN A 132 11.24 8.83 18.40
CA GLN A 132 12.01 7.94 19.28
C GLN A 132 11.43 6.53 19.25
N ALA A 133 12.25 5.52 19.56
CA ALA A 133 11.78 4.14 19.64
C ALA A 133 10.64 3.97 20.67
N ALA A 134 10.64 4.76 21.76
CA ALA A 134 9.60 4.77 22.78
C ALA A 134 8.28 5.39 22.30
N ASP A 135 8.28 6.20 21.23
CA ASP A 135 7.09 6.86 20.71
C ASP A 135 6.29 5.98 19.73
N ARG A 136 6.76 4.75 19.47
CA ARG A 136 6.11 3.79 18.58
C ARG A 136 4.71 3.43 19.07
N LYS A 137 3.78 3.31 18.13
CA LYS A 137 2.38 2.92 18.38
C LYS A 137 2.06 1.52 17.88
N PHE A 138 2.83 1.02 16.91
CA PHE A 138 2.54 -0.24 16.23
C PHE A 138 3.44 -1.34 16.80
N LEU A 139 2.90 -2.10 17.76
CA LEU A 139 3.66 -3.06 18.58
C LEU A 139 3.15 -4.51 18.48
N TRP A 140 2.27 -4.84 17.53
CA TRP A 140 1.76 -6.20 17.38
C TRP A 140 2.83 -7.20 16.91
N GLU A 141 2.62 -8.46 17.30
CA GLU A 141 3.38 -9.63 16.84
C GLU A 141 3.06 -9.97 15.37
N ARG A 142 4.00 -10.62 14.69
CA ARG A 142 3.95 -10.90 13.25
C ARG A 142 3.64 -12.35 12.98
#